data_AF-A0A701Y923-F1
#
_entry.id   AF-A0A701Y923-F1
#
_cell.length_a   1.000
_cell.length_b   1.000
_cell.length_c   1.000
_cell.angle_alpha   90.00
_cell.angle_beta   90.00
_cell.angle_gamma   90.00
#
_symmetry.space_group_name_H-M   'P 1'
#
loop_
_entity.id
_entity.type
_entity.pdbx_description
1 polymer ?
#
loop_
_entity_poly.entity_id
_entity_poly.type
_entity_poly.pdbx_seq_one_letter_code
_entity_poly.pdbx_strand_id
1 'polypeptide(L)' 'MNSADLSKILEEHKVWITSIRESGSRANLRDANLCGANLRGANLRGANLCGANLC' A
#
# COMPACT_ATOMS: atom_id res chain seq x y z
N MET A 1 -8.06 -5.81 7.75
CA MET A 1 -8.12 -5.09 6.47
C MET A 1 -8.73 -6.03 5.46
N ASN A 2 -9.76 -5.62 4.72
CA ASN A 2 -10.33 -6.46 3.66
C ASN A 2 -9.54 -6.24 2.35
N SER A 3 -9.78 -7.07 1.33
CA SER A 3 -9.07 -6.94 0.04
C SER A 3 -9.36 -5.61 -0.66
N ALA A 4 -10.56 -5.06 -0.51
CA ALA A 4 -10.96 -3.80 -1.14
C ALA A 4 -10.25 -2.58 -0.53
N ASP A 5 -10.08 -2.55 0.79
CA ASP A 5 -9.35 -1.51 1.52
C ASP A 5 -7.89 -1.47 1.07
N LEU A 6 -7.26 -2.65 0.96
CA LEU A 6 -5.89 -2.77 0.51
C LEU A 6 -5.74 -2.28 -0.94
N SER A 7 -6.62 -2.72 -1.85
CA SER A 7 -6.60 -2.26 -3.24
C SER A 7 -6.74 -0.74 -3.34
N LYS A 8 -7.63 -0.12 -2.55
CA LYS A 8 -7.79 1.34 -2.54
C LYS A 8 -6.51 2.05 -2.09
N ILE A 9 -5.87 1.58 -1.02
CA ILE A 9 -4.61 2.13 -0.53
C ILE A 9 -3.50 2.01 -1.59
N LEU A 10 -3.42 0.86 -2.28
CA LEU A 10 -2.44 0.64 -3.34
C LEU A 10 -2.67 1.56 -4.56
N GLU A 11 -3.92 1.77 -4.96
CA GLU A 11 -4.25 2.69 -6.05
C GLU A 11 -3.93 4.14 -5.69
N GLU A 12 -4.30 4.60 -4.49
CA GLU A 12 -3.95 5.95 -4.03
C GLU A 12 -2.43 6.15 -3.95
N HIS A 13 -1.70 5.12 -3.52
CA HIS A 13 -0.24 5.15 -3.45
C HIS A 13 0.41 5.12 -4.83
N LYS A 14 -0.17 4.38 -5.77
CA LYS A 14 0.27 4.39 -7.16
C LYS A 14 0.15 5.79 -7.74
N VAL A 15 -1.00 6.46 -7.56
CA VAL A 15 -1.19 7.86 -7.97
C VAL A 15 -0.14 8.76 -7.30
N TRP A 16 0.10 8.59 -6.01
CA TRP A 16 1.13 9.33 -5.27
C TRP A 16 2.53 9.21 -5.88
N ILE A 17 2.93 8.02 -6.29
CA ILE A 17 4.23 7.79 -6.93
C ILE A 17 4.26 8.37 -8.35
N THR A 18 3.21 8.14 -9.14
CA THR A 18 3.17 8.54 -10.55
C THR A 18 3.02 10.05 -10.72
N SER A 19 2.32 10.71 -9.79
CA SER A 19 2.09 12.15 -9.80
C SER A 19 3.18 12.92 -9.07
N ILE A 20 4.38 12.35 -8.88
CA ILE A 20 5.52 13.05 -8.25
C ILE A 20 5.13 13.66 -6.90
N ARG A 21 4.29 12.96 -6.12
CA ARG A 21 3.77 13.40 -4.81
C ARG A 21 2.84 14.63 -4.86
N GLU A 22 2.32 15.00 -6.03
CA GLU A 22 1.34 16.09 -6.19
C GLU A 22 -0.10 15.65 -5.90
N SER A 23 -0.44 14.38 -6.11
CA SER A 23 -1.79 13.85 -5.89
C SER A 23 -1.75 12.39 -5.42
N GLY A 24 -2.67 11.98 -4.55
CA GLY A 24 -2.70 10.65 -3.93
C GLY A 24 -2.08 10.61 -2.52
N SER A 25 -2.16 9.44 -1.89
CA SER A 25 -1.75 9.24 -0.49
C SER A 25 -0.64 8.21 -0.37
N ARG A 26 0.33 8.47 0.50
CA ARG A 26 1.35 7.48 0.86
C ARG A 26 0.67 6.28 1.53
N ALA A 27 0.92 5.06 1.04
CA ALA A 27 0.36 3.87 1.64
C ALA A 27 0.81 3.72 3.11
N ASN A 28 -0.17 3.63 4.02
CA ASN A 28 0.06 3.32 5.43
C ASN A 28 -0.49 1.94 5.72
N LEU A 29 0.40 0.94 5.70
CA LEU A 29 0.10 -0.46 6.01
C LEU A 29 0.75 -0.86 7.35
N ARG A 30 0.93 0.11 8.24
CA ARG A 30 1.46 -0.14 9.58
C ARG A 30 0.55 -1.13 10.32
N ASP A 31 1.15 -2.13 10.94
CA ASP A 31 0.46 -3.19 11.69
C ASP A 31 -0.61 -3.93 10.85
N ALA A 32 -0.55 -3.82 9.51
CA ALA A 32 -1.51 -4.44 8.62
C ALA A 32 -1.22 -5.93 8.45
N ASN A 33 -2.26 -6.75 8.49
CA ASN A 33 -2.16 -8.15 8.09
C ASN A 33 -2.22 -8.25 6.56
N LEU A 34 -1.05 -8.39 5.94
CA LEU A 34 -0.86 -8.60 4.50
C LEU A 34 -0.64 -10.08 4.17
N CYS A 35 -0.91 -10.98 5.12
CA CYS A 35 -0.66 -12.40 4.94
C CYS A 35 -1.51 -12.96 3.79
N GLY A 36 -0.85 -13.56 2.80
CA GLY A 36 -1.49 -14.02 1.56
C GLY A 36 -2.03 -12.90 0.64
N ALA A 37 -1.72 -11.63 0.91
CA ALA A 37 -2.12 -10.53 0.03
C ALA A 37 -1.31 -10.57 -1.28
N ASN A 38 -1.99 -10.45 -2.42
CA ASN A 38 -1.30 -10.37 -3.70
C ASN A 38 -0.74 -8.95 -3.92
N LEU A 39 0.52 -8.75 -3.51
CA LEU A 39 1.28 -7.51 -3.72
C LEU A 39 2.17 -7.56 -4.96
N ARG A 40 2.00 -8.55 -5.84
CA ARG A 40 2.87 -8.73 -7.01
C ARG A 40 2.75 -7.53 -7.96
N GLY A 41 3.85 -6.81 -8.13
CA GLY A 41 3.90 -5.60 -8.97
C GLY A 41 3.41 -4.32 -8.28
N ALA A 42 3.00 -4.38 -7.01
CA ALA A 42 2.65 -3.19 -6.24
C ALA A 42 3.91 -2.36 -5.94
N ASN A 43 3.90 -1.09 -6.35
CA ASN A 43 4.98 -0.18 -6.00
C ASN A 43 4.72 0.41 -4.61
N LEU A 44 5.31 -0.20 -3.58
CA LEU A 44 5.24 0.25 -2.18
C LEU A 44 6.41 1.17 -1.81
N ARG A 45 7.02 1.86 -2.78
CA ARG A 45 8.19 2.69 -2.51
C ARG A 45 7.82 3.83 -1.57
N GLY A 46 8.41 3.78 -0.39
CA GLY A 46 8.10 4.71 0.68
C GLY A 46 6.84 4.36 1.45
N ALA A 47 6.10 3.28 1.19
CA ALA A 47 4.98 2.90 2.08
C ALA A 47 5.45 2.68 3.53
N ASN A 48 4.58 2.95 4.51
CA ASN A 48 4.84 2.58 5.90
C ASN A 48 4.39 1.12 6.12
N LEU A 49 5.36 0.22 6.28
CA LEU A 49 5.14 -1.22 6.53
C LEU A 49 5.52 -1.62 7.96
N CYS A 50 5.71 -0.66 8.87
CA CYS A 50 6.14 -0.97 10.23
C CYS A 50 5.14 -1.91 10.92
N GLY A 51 5.60 -3.07 11.40
CA GLY A 51 4.75 -4.07 12.04
C GLY A 51 3.81 -4.83 11.09
N ALA A 52 3.90 -4.63 9.78
CA ALA A 52 3.06 -5.36 8.83
C ALA A 52 3.39 -6.86 8.85
N ASN A 53 2.35 -7.71 8.88
CA ASN A 53 2.49 -9.16 8.84
C ASN A 53 2.48 -9.63 7.38
N LEU A 54 3.60 -10.17 6.91
CA LEU A 54 3.85 -10.62 5.52
C LEU A 54 4.03 -12.15 5.43
N CYS A 55 3.38 -12.92 6.30
CA CYS A 55 3.32 -14.36 6.11
C CYS A 55 2.68 -14.75 4.75
#